data_AF-A0A4U6QFX5-F1
#
_entry.id   AF-A0A4U6QFX5-F1
#
_cell.length_a   1.000
_cell.length_b   1.000
_cell.length_c   1.000
_cell.angle_alpha   90.00
_cell.angle_beta   90.00
_cell.angle_gamma   90.00
#
_symmetry.space_group_name_H-M   'P 1'
#
loop_
_entity.id
_entity.type
_entity.pdbx_description
1 polymer ?
#
loop_
_entity_poly.entity_id
_entity_poly.type
_entity_poly.pdbx_seq_one_letter_code
_entity_poly.pdbx_strand_id
1 'polypeptide(L)'
;MPGPAGAVGGPPRRPGGGRVVVLVAVVALLVLAGGAAAFLAFRGSGGETTGAVAAPAPVTTATPAPTTSATKAAVGGAAPSTVVLTTTVTPTVSATGLSGVADQPIACNSGSFVLLASETDEASFVRRVDEVRAAGQLPAGAHRTTTSAGCGLFTSDAWVLWSGPFTTAADACTTRLAGPFDASVRSSVPGDSSSSSCACVTTIGSPPTLYPGSARSQWTGELQRLLALKLNDEVGELNSATWGVFTPALADAVRRFQATRGLTVDGEVGAQTWTALRSAGC
;
A
#
# COMPACT_ATOMS: atom_id res chain seq x y z
N MET A 1 -66.40 31.10 8.96
CA MET A 1 -65.64 32.28 9.46
C MET A 1 -66.02 32.42 10.93
N PRO A 2 -65.11 32.48 11.93
CA PRO A 2 -63.70 32.91 11.88
C PRO A 2 -62.68 31.86 12.40
N GLY A 3 -61.38 32.09 12.17
CA GLY A 3 -60.26 31.51 12.94
C GLY A 3 -59.73 32.52 13.99
N PRO A 4 -58.45 32.49 14.38
CA PRO A 4 -57.67 31.36 14.94
C PRO A 4 -56.84 31.75 16.21
N ALA A 5 -56.07 30.78 16.72
CA ALA A 5 -54.79 30.90 17.47
C ALA A 5 -54.78 30.96 19.02
N GLY A 6 -53.78 30.27 19.60
CA GLY A 6 -53.34 30.34 21.00
C GLY A 6 -52.74 29.01 21.52
N ALA A 7 -51.53 28.63 21.09
CA ALA A 7 -50.29 28.76 21.87
C ALA A 7 -50.30 28.03 23.23
N VAL A 8 -49.78 26.80 23.27
CA VAL A 8 -49.47 26.07 24.51
C VAL A 8 -47.97 26.24 24.82
N GLY A 9 -47.68 26.96 25.89
CA GLY A 9 -46.33 27.16 26.41
C GLY A 9 -45.81 25.90 27.12
N GLY A 10 -44.63 25.43 26.70
CA GLY A 10 -43.86 24.41 27.43
C GLY A 10 -43.02 25.01 28.56
N PRO A 11 -42.68 24.23 29.61
CA PRO A 11 -42.04 24.72 30.82
C PRO A 11 -40.55 25.10 30.64
N PRO A 12 -39.99 25.91 31.55
CA PRO A 12 -38.67 26.51 31.40
C PRO A 12 -37.54 25.48 31.57
N ARG A 13 -36.54 25.53 30.68
CA ARG A 13 -35.26 24.84 30.85
C ARG A 13 -34.41 25.59 31.87
N ARG A 14 -33.88 24.88 32.86
CA ARG A 14 -32.72 25.31 33.67
C ARG A 14 -31.50 24.41 33.43
N PRO A 15 -30.29 24.95 33.67
CA PRO A 15 -29.06 24.52 33.05
C PRO A 15 -28.30 23.51 33.91
N GLY A 16 -27.44 22.70 33.28
CA GLY A 16 -26.40 21.96 33.98
C GLY A 16 -25.89 20.75 33.22
N GLY A 17 -24.57 20.60 33.16
CA GLY A 17 -23.92 19.33 32.84
C GLY A 17 -22.77 19.48 31.86
N GLY A 18 -21.55 19.50 32.38
CA GLY A 18 -20.32 19.83 31.65
C GLY A 18 -20.03 18.93 30.45
N ARG A 19 -19.46 19.57 29.41
CA ARG A 19 -18.76 18.91 28.33
C ARG A 19 -17.50 18.24 28.90
N VAL A 20 -17.47 16.91 28.91
CA VAL A 20 -16.24 16.14 29.11
C VAL A 20 -15.41 16.29 27.83
N VAL A 21 -14.46 17.23 27.87
CA VAL A 21 -13.38 17.35 26.88
C VAL A 21 -12.36 16.27 27.22
N VAL A 22 -12.36 15.15 26.49
CA VAL A 22 -11.28 14.16 26.57
C VAL A 22 -10.09 14.73 25.82
N LEU A 23 -9.24 15.42 26.57
CA LEU A 23 -7.92 15.89 26.15
C LEU A 23 -6.96 14.70 26.29
N VAL A 24 -6.56 14.09 25.18
CA VAL A 24 -5.54 13.02 25.19
C VAL A 24 -4.19 13.69 25.46
N ALA A 25 -3.72 13.60 26.71
CA ALA A 25 -2.41 14.06 27.13
C ALA A 25 -1.32 13.09 26.62
N VAL A 26 -0.40 13.63 25.82
CA VAL A 26 0.87 12.97 25.45
C VAL A 26 1.75 12.93 26.69
N VAL A 27 2.01 11.73 27.23
CA VAL A 27 3.04 11.52 28.26
C VAL A 27 4.31 11.07 27.57
N ALA A 28 5.24 12.00 27.43
CA ALA A 28 6.66 11.70 27.22
C ALA A 28 7.26 11.27 28.55
N LEU A 29 7.87 10.08 28.62
CA LEU A 29 8.73 9.69 29.74
C LEU A 29 10.16 9.49 29.23
N LEU A 30 10.97 10.52 29.48
CA LEU A 30 12.43 10.47 29.52
C LEU A 30 12.85 9.70 30.79
N VAL A 31 13.69 8.68 30.64
CA VAL A 31 14.52 8.17 31.74
C VAL A 31 15.96 8.09 31.25
N LEU A 32 16.80 8.99 31.77
CA LEU A 32 18.25 8.95 31.69
C LEU A 32 18.84 9.05 33.09
N ALA A 33 20.00 8.39 33.24
CA ALA A 33 20.95 8.34 34.36
C ALA A 33 20.52 7.47 35.56
N GLY A 34 21.35 6.58 36.12
CA GLY A 34 22.76 6.25 35.93
C GLY A 34 23.22 5.41 37.13
N GLY A 35 24.38 4.73 37.06
CA GLY A 35 25.06 4.23 38.26
C GLY A 35 25.80 2.90 38.19
N ALA A 36 27.08 2.98 37.80
CA ALA A 36 28.26 2.32 38.37
C ALA A 36 28.24 0.84 38.87
N ALA A 37 29.09 0.05 38.20
CA ALA A 37 30.19 -0.79 38.72
C ALA A 37 29.95 -1.80 39.88
N ALA A 38 30.16 -3.07 39.57
CA ALA A 38 30.85 -4.01 40.48
C ALA A 38 31.66 -5.03 39.67
N PHE A 39 32.98 -4.89 39.78
CA PHE A 39 33.98 -5.90 39.48
C PHE A 39 33.78 -7.12 40.39
N LEU A 40 33.78 -8.33 39.83
CA LEU A 40 34.26 -9.51 40.54
C LEU A 40 34.93 -10.45 39.55
N ALA A 41 36.22 -10.64 39.78
CA ALA A 41 37.10 -11.53 39.07
C ALA A 41 36.72 -12.99 39.31
N PHE A 42 36.74 -13.81 38.27
CA PHE A 42 37.03 -15.23 38.42
C PHE A 42 38.15 -15.65 37.48
N ARG A 43 39.18 -16.22 38.09
CA ARG A 43 40.43 -16.73 37.51
C ARG A 43 40.24 -18.20 37.11
N GLY A 44 40.86 -18.60 36.00
CA GLY A 44 41.15 -19.99 35.61
C GLY A 44 41.39 -20.06 34.10
N SER A 45 42.63 -19.98 33.58
CA SER A 45 43.67 -21.04 33.52
C SER A 45 43.16 -22.30 32.81
N GLY A 46 43.73 -22.84 31.72
CA GLY A 46 44.78 -22.47 30.76
C GLY A 46 44.31 -22.98 29.39
N GLY A 47 44.92 -22.75 28.23
CA GLY A 47 46.33 -22.83 27.85
C GLY A 47 46.38 -23.15 26.35
N GLU A 48 47.23 -22.43 25.62
CA GLU A 48 47.96 -22.79 24.38
C GLU A 48 47.23 -23.57 23.23
N THR A 49 47.25 -23.12 21.97
CA THR A 49 48.47 -22.95 21.14
C THR A 49 48.21 -22.15 19.85
N THR A 50 49.07 -21.16 19.60
CA THR A 50 49.72 -20.74 18.34
C THR A 50 49.06 -20.94 16.96
N GLY A 51 48.91 -19.84 16.22
CA GLY A 51 48.72 -19.85 14.77
C GLY A 51 48.42 -18.49 14.15
N ALA A 52 49.34 -17.53 14.25
CA ALA A 52 49.28 -16.25 13.54
C ALA A 52 49.94 -16.37 12.16
N VAL A 53 49.22 -16.06 11.07
CA VAL A 53 49.84 -15.64 9.79
C VAL A 53 48.98 -14.56 9.12
N ALA A 54 49.57 -13.36 9.13
CA ALA A 54 49.60 -12.29 8.13
C ALA A 54 48.41 -12.04 7.18
N ALA A 55 47.87 -10.83 7.30
CA ALA A 55 47.26 -10.08 6.21
C ALA A 55 48.30 -9.66 5.15
N PRO A 56 47.91 -9.54 3.87
CA PRO A 56 48.61 -8.67 2.94
C PRO A 56 47.73 -7.49 2.50
N ALA A 57 48.30 -6.29 2.54
CA ALA A 57 47.91 -5.13 1.75
C ALA A 57 48.97 -4.89 0.64
N PRO A 58 48.81 -3.84 -0.17
CA PRO A 58 48.16 -3.81 -1.47
C PRO A 58 49.15 -4.02 -2.63
N VAL A 59 48.66 -4.42 -3.81
CA VAL A 59 49.47 -4.48 -5.04
C VAL A 59 49.07 -3.36 -5.99
N THR A 60 50.01 -2.46 -6.23
CA THR A 60 50.03 -1.45 -7.31
C THR A 60 50.81 -1.97 -8.53
N THR A 61 50.57 -1.32 -9.69
CA THR A 61 51.28 -1.39 -11.00
C THR A 61 50.80 -2.52 -11.95
N ALA A 62 50.60 -2.36 -13.26
CA ALA A 62 50.83 -1.27 -14.21
C ALA A 62 49.93 -1.41 -15.47
N THR A 63 49.67 -0.26 -16.09
CA THR A 63 49.13 0.03 -17.43
C THR A 63 49.92 -0.62 -18.58
N PRO A 64 49.27 -0.89 -19.74
CA PRO A 64 49.77 -0.38 -21.01
C PRO A 64 48.76 0.52 -21.75
N ALA A 65 49.33 1.47 -22.48
CA ALA A 65 48.70 2.67 -23.05
C ALA A 65 48.17 2.43 -24.50
N PRO A 66 47.95 3.46 -25.34
CA PRO A 66 46.61 3.86 -25.78
C PRO A 66 46.38 3.61 -27.28
N THR A 67 45.13 3.57 -27.72
CA THR A 67 44.79 3.75 -29.14
C THR A 67 44.05 5.06 -29.31
N THR A 68 44.71 5.97 -30.00
CA THR A 68 44.28 7.28 -30.44
C THR A 68 43.10 7.21 -31.40
N SER A 69 42.10 8.06 -31.20
CA SER A 69 41.31 8.61 -32.31
C SER A 69 40.99 10.06 -32.03
N ALA A 70 41.22 10.86 -33.08
CA ALA A 70 41.53 12.28 -33.03
C ALA A 70 40.29 13.17 -32.85
N THR A 71 40.43 14.19 -32.01
CA THR A 71 39.55 15.36 -32.01
C THR A 71 40.16 16.44 -32.90
N LYS A 72 39.47 16.81 -33.98
CA LYS A 72 39.77 18.02 -34.75
C LYS A 72 38.78 19.11 -34.34
N ALA A 73 39.29 20.16 -33.69
CA ALA A 73 38.57 21.39 -33.43
C ALA A 73 38.50 22.25 -34.71
N ALA A 74 37.34 22.85 -34.96
CA ALA A 74 37.20 24.06 -35.77
C ALA A 74 36.10 24.92 -35.09
N VAL A 75 36.51 26.01 -34.43
CA VAL A 75 36.35 27.41 -34.85
C VAL A 75 34.90 27.91 -34.70
N GLY A 76 34.76 28.91 -33.83
CA GLY A 76 33.52 29.59 -33.53
C GLY A 76 32.96 30.40 -34.69
N GLY A 77 31.64 30.46 -34.72
CA GLY A 77 30.84 31.38 -35.53
C GLY A 77 29.53 31.62 -34.78
N ALA A 78 29.34 32.86 -34.33
CA ALA A 78 28.09 33.31 -33.73
C ALA A 78 26.97 33.28 -34.79
N ALA A 79 25.82 32.71 -34.43
CA ALA A 79 24.59 32.74 -35.22
C ALA A 79 23.38 32.84 -34.27
N PRO A 80 22.26 33.45 -34.72
CA PRO A 80 21.40 34.27 -33.88
C PRO A 80 20.43 33.52 -32.98
N SER A 81 20.11 34.14 -31.84
CA SER A 81 19.06 33.75 -30.90
C SER A 81 17.74 33.55 -31.62
N THR A 82 17.36 32.29 -31.84
CA THR A 82 16.02 31.93 -32.29
C THR A 82 15.14 31.82 -31.05
N VAL A 83 14.21 32.76 -30.90
CA VAL A 83 13.18 32.71 -29.86
C VAL A 83 12.27 31.53 -30.19
N VAL A 84 12.49 30.39 -29.53
CA VAL A 84 11.57 29.25 -29.59
C VAL A 84 10.35 29.61 -28.76
N LEU A 85 9.29 30.07 -29.41
CA LEU A 85 7.96 30.17 -28.81
C LEU A 85 7.54 28.78 -28.35
N THR A 86 7.71 28.53 -27.05
CA THR A 86 7.22 27.31 -26.41
C THR A 86 5.72 27.45 -26.26
N THR A 87 4.96 27.02 -27.27
CA THR A 87 3.52 26.91 -27.15
C THR A 87 3.26 25.85 -26.09
N THR A 88 2.85 26.26 -24.90
CA THR A 88 2.34 25.35 -23.88
C THR A 88 1.06 24.75 -24.43
N VAL A 89 1.17 23.58 -25.07
CA VAL A 89 0.01 22.77 -25.41
C VAL A 89 -0.50 22.21 -24.10
N THR A 90 -1.53 22.84 -23.54
CA THR A 90 -2.35 22.19 -22.53
C THR A 90 -2.92 20.94 -23.19
N PRO A 91 -2.59 19.71 -22.73
CA PRO A 91 -3.19 18.53 -23.32
C PRO A 91 -4.69 18.61 -23.02
N THR A 92 -5.50 18.82 -24.06
CA THR A 92 -6.91 18.47 -24.00
C THR A 92 -6.95 16.97 -23.74
N VAL A 93 -7.17 16.58 -22.48
CA VAL A 93 -7.36 15.19 -22.07
C VAL A 93 -8.53 14.69 -22.90
N SER A 94 -8.24 13.93 -23.94
CA SER A 94 -9.26 13.41 -24.84
C SER A 94 -10.09 12.42 -24.03
N ALA A 95 -11.40 12.60 -24.03
CA ALA A 95 -12.39 11.80 -23.29
C ALA A 95 -12.41 10.29 -23.66
N THR A 96 -11.47 9.83 -24.48
CA THR A 96 -11.22 8.42 -24.79
C THR A 96 -10.88 7.61 -23.52
N GLY A 97 -10.28 8.24 -22.50
CA GLY A 97 -9.73 7.55 -21.33
C GLY A 97 -10.75 6.80 -20.46
N LEU A 98 -12.03 7.18 -20.54
CA LEU A 98 -13.11 6.53 -19.76
C LEU A 98 -14.03 5.64 -20.62
N SER A 99 -13.65 5.38 -21.87
CA SER A 99 -14.42 4.47 -22.73
C SER A 99 -14.56 3.09 -22.09
N GLY A 100 -15.80 2.59 -22.02
CA GLY A 100 -16.13 1.31 -21.40
C GLY A 100 -16.24 1.33 -19.86
N VAL A 101 -16.08 2.49 -19.21
CA VAL A 101 -16.28 2.67 -17.77
C VAL A 101 -17.48 3.58 -17.53
N ALA A 102 -18.65 2.98 -17.29
CA ALA A 102 -19.90 3.70 -17.12
C ALA A 102 -20.03 4.33 -15.73
N ASP A 103 -20.70 5.49 -15.65
CA ASP A 103 -21.14 6.07 -14.38
C ASP A 103 -22.21 5.17 -13.75
N GLN A 104 -21.89 4.59 -12.61
CA GLN A 104 -22.81 3.74 -11.87
C GLN A 104 -22.53 3.85 -10.37
N PRO A 105 -23.52 4.28 -9.56
CA PRO A 105 -23.42 4.22 -8.11
C PRO A 105 -23.18 2.79 -7.62
N ILE A 106 -22.44 2.63 -6.53
CA ILE A 106 -22.31 1.34 -5.86
C ILE A 106 -23.66 1.01 -5.23
N ALA A 107 -24.25 -0.13 -5.63
CA ALA A 107 -25.47 -0.62 -5.01
C ALA A 107 -25.18 -1.03 -3.56
N CYS A 108 -26.09 -0.68 -2.65
CA CYS A 108 -25.84 -0.77 -1.22
C CYS A 108 -26.54 -2.00 -0.65
N ASN A 109 -25.89 -2.69 0.29
CA ASN A 109 -26.34 -3.98 0.81
C ASN A 109 -26.48 -5.06 -0.28
N SER A 110 -25.64 -4.99 -1.32
CA SER A 110 -25.66 -5.94 -2.44
C SER A 110 -24.49 -6.92 -2.43
N GLY A 111 -23.88 -7.14 -1.25
CA GLY A 111 -22.71 -8.02 -1.09
C GLY A 111 -21.38 -7.25 -1.10
N SER A 112 -20.43 -7.72 -1.89
CA SER A 112 -19.09 -7.11 -1.98
C SER A 112 -18.85 -6.44 -3.33
N PHE A 113 -17.87 -5.55 -3.38
CA PHE A 113 -17.35 -4.99 -4.62
C PHE A 113 -15.82 -4.97 -4.58
N VAL A 114 -15.19 -4.86 -5.74
CA VAL A 114 -13.75 -4.67 -5.86
C VAL A 114 -13.49 -3.20 -6.13
N LEU A 115 -12.80 -2.54 -5.21
CA LEU A 115 -12.21 -1.22 -5.42
C LEU A 115 -10.92 -1.39 -6.22
N LEU A 116 -10.89 -0.89 -7.45
CA LEU A 116 -9.77 -1.05 -8.39
C LEU A 116 -8.83 0.17 -8.37
N ALA A 117 -9.38 1.37 -8.17
CA ALA A 117 -8.62 2.60 -8.00
C ALA A 117 -9.47 3.66 -7.29
N SER A 118 -8.82 4.60 -6.63
CA SER A 118 -9.45 5.77 -6.03
C SER A 118 -8.51 6.97 -6.13
N GLU A 119 -8.99 8.10 -6.64
CA GLU A 119 -8.19 9.32 -6.80
C GLU A 119 -8.99 10.54 -6.35
N THR A 120 -8.33 11.54 -5.77
CA THR A 120 -9.01 12.74 -5.23
C THR A 120 -9.44 13.74 -6.30
N ASP A 121 -8.90 13.62 -7.51
CA ASP A 121 -9.20 14.50 -8.64
C ASP A 121 -9.47 13.69 -9.92
N GLU A 122 -10.29 14.26 -10.80
CA GLU A 122 -10.76 13.57 -12.00
C GLU A 122 -9.63 13.32 -13.01
N ALA A 123 -8.67 14.23 -13.13
CA ALA A 123 -7.58 14.08 -14.09
C ALA A 123 -6.65 12.93 -13.70
N SER A 124 -6.29 12.84 -12.41
CA SER A 124 -5.54 11.71 -11.85
C SER A 124 -6.35 10.42 -11.96
N PHE A 125 -7.67 10.48 -11.73
CA PHE A 125 -8.55 9.33 -11.92
C PHE A 125 -8.51 8.79 -13.36
N VAL A 126 -8.66 9.67 -14.36
CA VAL A 126 -8.61 9.27 -15.78
C VAL A 126 -7.26 8.65 -16.12
N ARG A 127 -6.16 9.27 -15.71
CA ARG A 127 -4.80 8.72 -15.90
C ARG A 127 -4.69 7.33 -15.27
N ARG A 128 -5.21 7.16 -14.05
CA ARG A 128 -5.17 5.87 -13.36
C ARG A 128 -6.01 4.81 -14.06
N VAL A 129 -7.18 5.15 -14.59
CA VAL A 129 -8.00 4.23 -15.40
C VAL A 129 -7.23 3.80 -16.67
N ASP A 130 -6.53 4.72 -17.33
CA ASP A 130 -5.72 4.42 -18.51
C ASP A 130 -4.54 3.50 -18.19
N GLU A 131 -3.86 3.71 -17.06
CA GLU A 131 -2.79 2.82 -16.58
C GLU A 131 -3.30 1.40 -16.32
N VAL A 132 -4.45 1.27 -15.63
CA VAL A 132 -5.09 -0.02 -15.37
C VAL A 132 -5.51 -0.71 -16.66
N ARG A 133 -6.03 0.04 -17.64
CA ARG A 133 -6.38 -0.48 -18.96
C ARG A 133 -5.15 -0.93 -19.74
N ALA A 134 -4.09 -0.13 -19.78
CA ALA A 134 -2.85 -0.42 -20.49
C ALA A 134 -2.15 -1.66 -19.92
N ALA A 135 -2.30 -1.91 -18.62
CA ALA A 135 -1.82 -3.12 -17.96
C ALA A 135 -2.69 -4.37 -18.24
N GLY A 136 -3.82 -4.23 -18.96
CA GLY A 136 -4.79 -5.32 -19.15
C GLY A 136 -5.54 -5.70 -17.88
N GLN A 137 -5.56 -4.83 -16.88
CA GLN A 137 -6.10 -5.06 -15.53
C GLN A 137 -7.48 -4.42 -15.31
N LEU A 138 -8.08 -3.82 -16.36
CA LEU A 138 -9.41 -3.23 -16.29
C LEU A 138 -10.47 -4.31 -16.59
N PRO A 139 -11.27 -4.76 -15.60
CA PRO A 139 -12.29 -5.77 -15.84
C PRO A 139 -13.37 -5.27 -16.80
N ALA A 140 -13.93 -6.18 -17.61
CA ALA A 140 -15.12 -5.88 -18.39
C ALA A 140 -16.28 -5.51 -17.45
N GLY A 141 -17.00 -4.43 -17.76
CA GLY A 141 -18.06 -3.93 -16.90
C GLY A 141 -17.56 -3.23 -15.62
N ALA A 142 -16.32 -2.75 -15.59
CA ALA A 142 -15.90 -1.82 -14.56
C ALA A 142 -16.72 -0.52 -14.65
N HIS A 143 -17.01 0.05 -13.49
CA HIS A 143 -17.82 1.25 -13.34
C HIS A 143 -17.03 2.34 -12.64
N ARG A 144 -17.47 3.59 -12.83
CA ARG A 144 -16.97 4.74 -12.06
C ARG A 144 -18.09 5.35 -11.22
N THR A 145 -17.71 5.93 -10.10
CA THR A 145 -18.61 6.73 -9.27
C THR A 145 -17.81 7.73 -8.45
N THR A 146 -18.49 8.66 -7.79
CA THR A 146 -17.92 9.48 -6.72
C THR A 146 -18.30 8.87 -5.38
N THR A 147 -17.47 9.06 -4.36
CA THR A 147 -17.75 8.54 -3.02
C THR A 147 -19.06 9.07 -2.42
N SER A 148 -19.48 10.29 -2.80
CA SER A 148 -20.78 10.88 -2.44
C SER A 148 -21.98 10.08 -2.97
N ALA A 149 -21.81 9.31 -4.05
CA ALA A 149 -22.82 8.41 -4.60
C ALA A 149 -22.72 6.97 -4.04
N GLY A 150 -21.76 6.69 -3.16
CA GLY A 150 -21.47 5.35 -2.62
C GLY A 150 -21.98 5.09 -1.21
N CYS A 151 -23.25 5.42 -0.91
CA CYS A 151 -23.93 5.17 0.38
C CYS A 151 -23.10 5.35 1.68
N GLY A 152 -22.18 6.31 1.72
CA GLY A 152 -21.34 6.53 2.90
C GLY A 152 -20.30 5.43 3.17
N LEU A 153 -19.88 4.67 2.15
CA LEU A 153 -18.84 3.64 2.22
C LEU A 153 -17.41 4.22 2.33
N PHE A 154 -17.26 5.52 2.12
CA PHE A 154 -15.98 6.21 2.09
C PHE A 154 -15.99 7.42 3.01
N THR A 155 -14.84 7.72 3.60
CA THR A 155 -14.67 8.80 4.58
C THR A 155 -14.18 10.11 3.97
N SER A 156 -13.91 10.13 2.67
CA SER A 156 -13.39 11.29 1.94
C SER A 156 -13.97 11.35 0.53
N ASP A 157 -14.00 12.55 -0.05
CA ASP A 157 -14.39 12.76 -1.44
C ASP A 157 -13.33 12.20 -2.39
N ALA A 158 -13.72 11.32 -3.30
CA ALA A 158 -12.86 10.74 -4.31
C ALA A 158 -13.65 10.22 -5.52
N TRP A 159 -12.96 10.09 -6.63
CA TRP A 159 -13.37 9.30 -7.78
C TRP A 159 -12.98 7.84 -7.57
N VAL A 160 -13.90 6.93 -7.86
CA VAL A 160 -13.77 5.50 -7.57
C VAL A 160 -13.98 4.69 -8.83
N LEU A 161 -13.01 3.83 -9.15
CA LEU A 161 -13.14 2.78 -10.15
C LEU A 161 -13.44 1.48 -9.42
N TRP A 162 -14.52 0.80 -9.80
CA TRP A 162 -14.97 -0.39 -9.09
C TRP A 162 -15.58 -1.43 -10.03
N SER A 163 -15.69 -2.66 -9.53
CA SER A 163 -16.36 -3.78 -10.21
C SER A 163 -17.22 -4.55 -9.22
N GLY A 164 -18.31 -5.15 -9.71
CA GLY A 164 -19.32 -5.85 -8.92
C GLY A 164 -20.74 -5.33 -9.23
N PRO A 165 -21.72 -5.62 -8.37
CA PRO A 165 -21.60 -6.32 -7.10
C PRO A 165 -21.28 -7.82 -7.26
N PHE A 166 -20.67 -8.40 -6.23
CA PHE A 166 -20.36 -9.82 -6.11
C PHE A 166 -21.12 -10.41 -4.93
N THR A 167 -21.80 -11.54 -5.17
CA THR A 167 -22.52 -12.29 -4.13
C THR A 167 -21.65 -13.33 -3.44
N THR A 168 -20.50 -13.69 -4.04
CA THR A 168 -19.53 -14.62 -3.45
C THR A 168 -18.16 -13.95 -3.30
N ALA A 169 -17.44 -14.31 -2.23
CA ALA A 169 -16.07 -13.85 -2.02
C ALA A 169 -15.11 -14.36 -3.11
N ALA A 170 -15.39 -15.53 -3.70
CA ALA A 170 -14.58 -16.12 -4.76
C ALA A 170 -14.64 -15.30 -6.06
N ASP A 171 -15.81 -14.84 -6.47
CA ASP A 171 -15.92 -14.03 -7.69
C ASP A 171 -15.24 -12.67 -7.50
N ALA A 172 -15.47 -12.03 -6.36
CA ALA A 172 -14.80 -10.77 -6.01
C ALA A 172 -13.28 -10.94 -5.98
N CYS A 173 -12.79 -12.04 -5.42
CA CYS A 173 -11.36 -12.30 -5.35
C CYS A 173 -10.71 -12.63 -6.68
N THR A 174 -11.43 -13.30 -7.57
CA THR A 174 -10.98 -13.54 -8.94
C THR A 174 -10.78 -12.21 -9.67
N THR A 175 -11.75 -11.29 -9.56
CA THR A 175 -11.63 -9.95 -10.14
C THR A 175 -10.51 -9.14 -9.49
N ARG A 176 -10.37 -9.16 -8.16
CA ARG A 176 -9.28 -8.46 -7.46
C ARG A 176 -7.91 -8.97 -7.87
N LEU A 177 -7.70 -10.28 -7.97
CA LEU A 177 -6.41 -10.87 -8.34
C LEU A 177 -6.07 -10.68 -9.83
N ALA A 178 -7.06 -10.43 -10.69
CA ALA A 178 -6.85 -10.01 -12.08
C ALA A 178 -6.58 -8.50 -12.22
N GLY A 179 -6.94 -7.71 -11.20
CA GLY A 179 -6.83 -6.26 -11.19
C GLY A 179 -5.47 -5.72 -10.73
N PRO A 180 -5.42 -4.41 -10.41
CA PRO A 180 -4.25 -3.75 -9.85
C PRO A 180 -3.82 -4.34 -8.50
N PHE A 181 -2.52 -4.24 -8.18
CA PHE A 181 -1.94 -4.84 -6.97
C PHE A 181 -2.47 -4.26 -5.65
N ASP A 182 -2.95 -3.01 -5.70
CA ASP A 182 -3.55 -2.27 -4.60
C ASP A 182 -5.08 -2.42 -4.54
N ALA A 183 -5.70 -3.09 -5.52
CA ALA A 183 -7.13 -3.36 -5.52
C ALA A 183 -7.57 -4.09 -4.24
N SER A 184 -8.82 -3.93 -3.83
CA SER A 184 -9.32 -4.55 -2.60
C SER A 184 -10.78 -4.94 -2.68
N VAL A 185 -11.13 -6.07 -2.04
CA VAL A 185 -12.52 -6.48 -1.86
C VAL A 185 -13.09 -5.74 -0.66
N ARG A 186 -14.23 -5.08 -0.83
CA ARG A 186 -14.88 -4.22 0.17
C ARG A 186 -16.35 -4.61 0.31
N SER A 187 -16.89 -4.39 1.50
CA SER A 187 -18.33 -4.54 1.78
C SER A 187 -19.12 -3.38 1.15
N SER A 188 -20.31 -3.67 0.61
CA SER A 188 -21.26 -2.64 0.15
C SER A 188 -22.27 -2.23 1.23
N VAL A 189 -22.09 -2.70 2.47
CA VAL A 189 -22.94 -2.33 3.60
C VAL A 189 -22.52 -0.96 4.15
N PRO A 190 -23.41 0.03 4.24
CA PRO A 190 -23.08 1.36 4.77
C PRO A 190 -22.45 1.29 6.18
N GLY A 191 -21.35 2.01 6.38
CA GLY A 191 -20.61 2.03 7.65
C GLY A 191 -19.69 0.83 7.87
N ASP A 192 -19.73 -0.19 7.01
CA ASP A 192 -18.79 -1.31 7.06
C ASP A 192 -17.52 -0.99 6.25
N SER A 193 -16.43 -0.76 6.95
CA SER A 193 -15.11 -0.50 6.37
C SER A 193 -14.27 -1.77 6.16
N SER A 194 -14.86 -2.95 6.39
CA SER A 194 -14.15 -4.21 6.29
C SER A 194 -13.64 -4.46 4.87
N SER A 195 -12.44 -5.03 4.80
CA SER A 195 -11.90 -5.60 3.57
C SER A 195 -11.68 -7.09 3.76
N SER A 196 -12.02 -7.84 2.71
CA SER A 196 -11.80 -9.29 2.64
C SER A 196 -10.44 -9.57 2.02
N SER A 197 -9.73 -10.53 2.58
CA SER A 197 -8.48 -11.07 2.03
C SER A 197 -8.81 -12.25 1.12
N CYS A 198 -8.24 -12.27 -0.07
CA CYS A 198 -8.41 -13.35 -1.03
C CYS A 198 -7.59 -14.58 -0.69
N ALA A 199 -6.53 -14.43 0.11
CA ALA A 199 -5.90 -15.58 0.73
C ALA A 199 -6.85 -16.33 1.69
N CYS A 200 -7.87 -15.68 2.25
CA CYS A 200 -8.87 -16.33 3.11
C CYS A 200 -9.90 -17.16 2.34
N VAL A 201 -10.01 -16.96 1.03
CA VAL A 201 -10.97 -17.68 0.19
C VAL A 201 -10.32 -18.94 -0.35
N THR A 202 -10.61 -20.09 0.27
CA THR A 202 -9.95 -21.37 -0.06
C THR A 202 -10.20 -21.88 -1.47
N THR A 203 -11.24 -21.37 -2.16
CA THR A 203 -11.59 -21.74 -3.54
C THR A 203 -10.79 -20.98 -4.61
N ILE A 204 -10.04 -19.93 -4.25
CA ILE A 204 -9.24 -19.09 -5.18
C ILE A 204 -7.96 -19.79 -5.69
N GLY A 205 -7.76 -21.06 -5.31
CA GLY A 205 -6.56 -21.83 -5.64
C GLY A 205 -5.42 -21.58 -4.67
N SER A 206 -4.29 -22.23 -4.92
CA SER A 206 -3.11 -22.14 -4.04
C SER A 206 -2.31 -20.87 -4.35
N PRO A 207 -2.01 -20.03 -3.35
CA PRO A 207 -1.10 -18.90 -3.53
C PRO A 207 0.31 -19.38 -3.97
N PRO A 208 1.03 -18.60 -4.79
CA PRO A 208 2.38 -18.93 -5.20
C PRO A 208 3.38 -18.79 -4.04
N THR A 209 4.56 -19.39 -4.17
CA THR A 209 5.69 -19.08 -3.29
C THR A 209 6.19 -17.66 -3.57
N LEU A 210 6.30 -16.84 -2.53
CA LEU A 210 6.87 -15.48 -2.63
C LEU A 210 8.17 -15.38 -1.84
N TYR A 211 9.13 -14.65 -2.36
CA TYR A 211 10.46 -14.48 -1.74
C TYR A 211 11.11 -13.17 -2.21
N PRO A 212 12.14 -12.66 -1.52
CA PRO A 212 12.90 -11.49 -1.98
C PRO A 212 13.40 -11.67 -3.43
N GLY A 213 13.02 -10.75 -4.33
CA GLY A 213 13.31 -10.85 -5.76
C GLY A 213 12.18 -11.43 -6.62
N SER A 214 11.07 -11.86 -6.01
CA SER A 214 9.84 -12.16 -6.74
C SER A 214 9.36 -10.93 -7.52
N ALA A 215 8.83 -11.16 -8.73
CA ALA A 215 8.22 -10.11 -9.53
C ALA A 215 7.05 -9.43 -8.78
N ARG A 216 6.80 -8.17 -9.11
CA ARG A 216 5.64 -7.42 -8.57
C ARG A 216 4.35 -8.17 -8.91
N SER A 217 3.51 -8.45 -7.91
CA SER A 217 2.31 -9.26 -8.11
C SER A 217 1.16 -8.92 -7.16
N GLN A 218 -0.05 -9.32 -7.55
CA GLN A 218 -1.26 -9.18 -6.73
C GLN A 218 -1.20 -10.03 -5.46
N TRP A 219 -0.50 -11.17 -5.50
CA TRP A 219 -0.28 -12.03 -4.34
C TRP A 219 0.70 -11.42 -3.33
N THR A 220 1.70 -10.67 -3.79
CA THR A 220 2.54 -9.87 -2.89
C THR A 220 1.73 -8.76 -2.23
N GLY A 221 0.82 -8.11 -2.96
CA GLY A 221 -0.10 -7.13 -2.39
C GLY A 221 -1.08 -7.78 -1.41
N GLU A 222 -1.47 -9.02 -1.65
CA GLU A 222 -2.30 -9.79 -0.73
C GLU A 222 -1.57 -10.12 0.58
N LEU A 223 -0.31 -10.52 0.49
CA LEU A 223 0.57 -10.72 1.65
C LEU A 223 0.73 -9.44 2.47
N GLN A 224 1.02 -8.31 1.81
CA GLN A 224 1.12 -7.00 2.45
C GLN A 224 -0.18 -6.63 3.18
N ARG A 225 -1.33 -6.87 2.56
CA ARG A 225 -2.65 -6.60 3.15
C ARG A 225 -2.92 -7.47 4.39
N LEU A 226 -2.62 -8.76 4.32
CA LEU A 226 -2.79 -9.65 5.48
C LEU A 226 -1.90 -9.21 6.65
N LEU A 227 -0.60 -9.06 6.41
CA LEU A 227 0.35 -8.69 7.46
C LEU A 227 0.03 -7.31 8.05
N ALA A 228 -0.17 -6.29 7.21
CA ALA A 228 -0.40 -4.93 7.69
C ALA A 228 -1.79 -4.72 8.31
N LEU A 229 -2.86 -5.16 7.62
CA LEU A 229 -4.23 -4.78 7.98
C LEU A 229 -4.94 -5.81 8.86
N LYS A 230 -4.56 -7.10 8.79
CA LYS A 230 -5.20 -8.16 9.59
C LYS A 230 -4.35 -8.57 10.78
N LEU A 231 -3.03 -8.57 10.62
CA LEU A 231 -2.09 -9.03 11.65
C LEU A 231 -1.32 -7.88 12.32
N ASN A 232 -1.56 -6.63 11.89
CA ASN A 232 -0.97 -5.42 12.45
C ASN A 232 0.57 -5.49 12.55
N ASP A 233 1.21 -6.04 11.52
CA ASP A 233 2.67 -6.12 11.38
C ASP A 233 3.18 -4.98 10.48
N GLU A 234 4.41 -4.55 10.71
CA GLU A 234 5.04 -3.45 9.99
C GLU A 234 5.66 -3.94 8.67
N VAL A 235 4.96 -3.72 7.55
CA VAL A 235 5.45 -4.10 6.21
C VAL A 235 6.17 -2.96 5.47
N GLY A 236 6.39 -1.83 6.16
CA GLY A 236 6.84 -0.58 5.56
C GLY A 236 5.71 0.24 4.93
N GLU A 237 6.09 1.33 4.25
CA GLU A 237 5.12 2.22 3.59
C GLU A 237 4.47 1.53 2.38
N LEU A 238 3.15 1.62 2.29
CA LEU A 238 2.35 1.09 1.18
C LEU A 238 1.82 2.24 0.32
N ASN A 239 2.40 2.42 -0.86
CA ASN A 239 2.04 3.44 -1.85
C ASN A 239 2.08 2.84 -3.27
N SER A 240 1.85 3.66 -4.29
CA SER A 240 1.80 3.23 -5.70
C SER A 240 3.08 2.55 -6.18
N ALA A 241 4.23 2.81 -5.57
CA ALA A 241 5.51 2.18 -5.90
C ALA A 241 5.75 0.86 -5.14
N THR A 242 5.28 0.76 -3.90
CA THR A 242 5.59 -0.38 -3.02
C THR A 242 4.50 -1.46 -2.98
N TRP A 243 3.25 -1.14 -3.34
CA TRP A 243 2.17 -2.13 -3.41
C TRP A 243 2.49 -3.26 -4.38
N GLY A 244 2.38 -4.51 -3.93
CA GLY A 244 2.68 -5.68 -4.74
C GLY A 244 4.17 -5.98 -4.89
N VAL A 245 5.06 -5.20 -4.27
CA VAL A 245 6.52 -5.40 -4.32
C VAL A 245 7.00 -6.09 -3.06
N PHE A 246 7.87 -7.10 -3.20
CA PHE A 246 8.44 -7.82 -2.07
C PHE A 246 9.63 -7.03 -1.51
N THR A 247 9.34 -5.98 -0.74
CA THR A 247 10.35 -5.06 -0.19
C THR A 247 11.17 -5.71 0.94
N PRO A 248 12.34 -5.12 1.31
CA PRO A 248 13.09 -5.58 2.48
C PRO A 248 12.26 -5.54 3.78
N ALA A 249 11.46 -4.49 3.97
CA ALA A 249 10.56 -4.38 5.13
C ALA A 249 9.50 -5.49 5.16
N LEU A 250 8.97 -5.88 3.99
CA LEU A 250 8.06 -7.03 3.89
C LEU A 250 8.77 -8.34 4.24
N ALA A 251 10.02 -8.53 3.80
CA ALA A 251 10.82 -9.71 4.15
C ALA A 251 11.06 -9.81 5.67
N ASP A 252 11.31 -8.69 6.34
CA ASP A 252 11.43 -8.63 7.80
C ASP A 252 10.11 -8.99 8.49
N ALA A 253 8.98 -8.48 8.00
CA ALA A 253 7.65 -8.85 8.50
C ALA A 253 7.37 -10.35 8.34
N VAL A 254 7.71 -10.94 7.19
CA VAL A 254 7.58 -12.39 6.97
C VAL A 254 8.41 -13.18 7.97
N ARG A 255 9.67 -12.79 8.20
CA ARG A 255 10.54 -13.45 9.19
C ARG A 255 9.99 -13.34 10.61
N ARG A 256 9.48 -12.17 11.01
CA ARG A 256 8.83 -11.97 12.33
C ARG A 256 7.60 -12.86 12.47
N PHE A 257 6.76 -12.90 11.45
CA PHE A 257 5.58 -13.76 11.41
C PHE A 257 5.98 -15.24 11.54
N GLN A 258 6.92 -15.70 10.73
CA GLN A 258 7.43 -17.09 10.77
C GLN A 258 7.96 -17.46 12.15
N ALA A 259 8.80 -16.61 12.75
CA ALA A 259 9.34 -16.82 14.09
C ALA A 259 8.23 -16.95 15.14
N THR A 260 7.23 -16.06 15.09
CA THR A 260 6.08 -16.07 16.00
C THR A 260 5.22 -17.33 15.84
N ARG A 261 5.22 -17.96 14.66
CA ARG A 261 4.46 -19.17 14.36
C ARG A 261 5.27 -20.46 14.46
N GLY A 262 6.54 -20.40 14.87
CA GLY A 262 7.41 -21.57 14.97
C GLY A 262 7.69 -22.23 13.61
N LEU A 263 7.68 -21.43 12.53
CA LEU A 263 8.05 -21.87 11.19
C LEU A 263 9.56 -21.68 10.98
N THR A 264 10.11 -22.29 9.92
CA THR A 264 11.44 -21.92 9.41
C THR A 264 11.46 -20.43 9.07
N VAL A 265 12.46 -19.70 9.60
CA VAL A 265 12.58 -18.24 9.46
C VAL A 265 13.48 -17.92 8.27
N ASP A 266 13.05 -18.30 7.08
CA ASP A 266 13.76 -18.10 5.81
C ASP A 266 13.35 -16.81 5.08
N GLY A 267 12.25 -16.18 5.48
CA GLY A 267 11.69 -15.02 4.79
C GLY A 267 10.95 -15.37 3.50
N GLU A 268 10.70 -16.66 3.24
CA GLU A 268 9.94 -17.16 2.10
C GLU A 268 8.50 -17.52 2.47
N VAL A 269 7.56 -17.09 1.65
CA VAL A 269 6.13 -17.37 1.84
C VAL A 269 5.73 -18.53 0.95
N GLY A 270 6.08 -19.74 1.38
CA GLY A 270 5.61 -21.01 0.80
C GLY A 270 4.27 -21.48 1.36
N ALA A 271 3.84 -22.68 0.98
CA ALA A 271 2.55 -23.25 1.36
C ALA A 271 2.30 -23.33 2.88
N GLN A 272 3.35 -23.63 3.67
CA GLN A 272 3.27 -23.65 5.14
C GLN A 272 3.04 -22.24 5.70
N THR A 273 3.80 -21.25 5.24
CA THR A 273 3.62 -19.84 5.63
C THR A 273 2.24 -19.32 5.25
N TRP A 274 1.75 -19.61 4.05
CA TRP A 274 0.39 -19.25 3.62
C TRP A 274 -0.70 -19.89 4.48
N THR A 275 -0.52 -21.15 4.87
CA THR A 275 -1.47 -21.83 5.76
C THR A 275 -1.50 -21.20 7.15
N ALA A 276 -0.32 -20.83 7.69
CA ALA A 276 -0.23 -20.12 8.96
C ALA A 276 -0.82 -18.71 8.87
N LEU A 277 -0.61 -17.98 7.76
CA LEU A 277 -1.20 -16.65 7.53
C LEU A 277 -2.73 -16.73 7.49
N ARG A 278 -3.28 -17.75 6.84
CA ARG A 278 -4.74 -17.96 6.81
C ARG A 278 -5.30 -18.28 8.19
N SER A 279 -4.65 -19.16 8.96
CA SER A 279 -5.11 -19.44 10.32
C SER A 279 -4.98 -18.23 11.26
N ALA A 280 -4.12 -17.27 10.91
CA ALA A 280 -3.91 -16.05 11.68
C ALA A 280 -4.94 -14.96 11.44
N GLY A 281 -5.34 -14.76 10.18
CA GLY A 281 -5.87 -13.46 9.72
C GLY A 281 -7.17 -13.51 8.92
N CYS A 282 -7.89 -14.63 8.92
CA CYS A 282 -9.06 -14.86 8.06
C CYS A 282 -10.43 -14.91 8.76
#